data_AF-A0A815MFD5-F1
#
_entry.id   AF-A0A815MFD5-F1
#
_cell.length_a   1.000
_cell.length_b   1.000
_cell.length_c   1.000
_cell.angle_alpha   90.00
_cell.angle_beta   90.00
_cell.angle_gamma   90.00
#
_symmetry.space_group_name_H-M   'P 1'
#
loop_
_entity.id
_entity.type
_entity.pdbx_description
1 polymer ?
#
loop_
_entity_poly.entity_id
_entity_poly.type
_entity_poly.pdbx_seq_one_letter_code
_entity_poly.pdbx_strand_id
1 'polypeptide(L)'
;MDDQHLEFDNVILSEFSAVAPILILAEDIVRSDMPSLKPFLLAQCERFKHIFYVAGNHCFYEGEYETHLQQLQALDNLTLRMYFLHSKSCFLPNNVRILGTTLWSHVPRESASRISRSVNDYYAISMMKEETSGGGKRKTRRRLTVDDTNEWHA
;
A
#
# COMPACT_ATOMS: atom_id res chain seq x y z
N MET A 1 8.88 -8.47 7.50
CA MET A 1 9.08 -7.14 8.10
C MET A 1 7.84 -6.36 7.77
N ASP A 2 7.26 -5.76 8.79
CA ASP A 2 5.97 -5.09 8.84
C ASP A 2 6.10 -3.84 9.72
N ASP A 3 5.16 -2.91 9.60
CA ASP A 3 4.95 -1.77 10.52
C ASP A 3 6.23 -0.99 10.88
N GLN A 4 7.09 -0.74 9.89
CA GLN A 4 8.31 0.04 10.11
C GLN A 4 8.02 1.53 10.22
N HIS A 5 7.02 2.03 9.50
CA HIS A 5 6.62 3.44 9.49
C HIS A 5 7.78 4.44 9.30
N LEU A 6 8.66 4.19 8.33
CA LEU A 6 9.82 5.05 8.05
C LEU A 6 9.44 6.44 7.53
N GLU A 7 8.14 6.74 7.37
CA GLU A 7 7.63 8.09 7.14
C GLU A 7 7.77 9.02 8.35
N PHE A 8 8.01 8.49 9.55
CA PHE A 8 8.19 9.29 10.76
C PHE A 8 9.68 9.54 11.08
N ASP A 9 10.02 10.80 11.34
CA ASP A 9 11.41 11.26 11.57
C ASP A 9 12.12 10.56 12.75
N ASN A 10 11.37 10.03 13.70
CA ASN A 10 11.87 9.41 14.93
C ASN A 10 12.02 7.89 14.85
N VAL A 11 11.77 7.28 13.67
CA VAL A 11 11.97 5.85 13.49
C VAL A 11 13.41 5.56 13.09
N ILE A 12 14.02 4.64 13.84
CA ILE A 12 15.35 4.10 13.54
C ILE A 12 15.15 2.67 13.06
N LEU A 13 15.55 2.40 11.81
CA LEU A 13 15.48 1.05 11.26
C LEU A 13 16.41 0.13 12.06
N SER A 14 15.86 -0.94 12.63
CA SER A 14 16.66 -1.96 13.31
C SER A 14 17.53 -2.70 12.29
N GLU A 15 18.82 -2.81 12.57
CA GLU A 15 19.68 -3.71 11.81
C GLU A 15 19.29 -5.17 12.05
N PHE A 16 19.34 -5.97 10.99
CA PHE A 16 19.09 -7.40 11.07
C PHE A 16 19.96 -8.16 10.07
N SER A 17 20.25 -9.43 10.31
CA SER A 17 21.02 -10.25 9.38
C SER A 17 20.12 -10.85 8.30
N ALA A 18 20.56 -10.83 7.05
CA ALA A 18 19.88 -11.51 5.96
C ALA A 18 20.19 -13.03 6.03
N VAL A 19 19.29 -13.79 6.66
CA VAL A 19 19.44 -15.26 6.85
C VAL A 19 18.63 -16.09 5.84
N ALA A 20 17.93 -15.43 4.92
CA ALA A 20 17.09 -16.05 3.89
C ALA A 20 17.20 -15.27 2.57
N PRO A 21 16.96 -15.93 1.41
CA PRO A 21 17.08 -15.27 0.11
C PRO A 21 15.91 -14.34 -0.22
N ILE A 22 14.78 -14.46 0.48
CA ILE A 22 13.55 -13.70 0.21
C ILE A 22 13.27 -12.80 1.40
N LEU A 23 12.99 -11.53 1.14
CA LEU A 23 12.41 -10.60 2.11
C LEU A 23 10.94 -10.35 1.74
N ILE A 24 10.06 -10.50 2.72
CA ILE A 24 8.66 -10.07 2.61
C ILE A 24 8.51 -8.80 3.45
N LEU A 25 8.09 -7.74 2.77
CA LEU A 25 7.64 -6.48 3.33
C LEU A 25 6.12 -6.52 3.39
N ALA A 26 5.57 -6.70 4.57
CA ALA A 26 4.15 -6.93 4.80
C ALA A 26 3.59 -5.72 5.54
N GLU A 27 3.14 -4.73 4.76
CA GLU A 27 2.46 -3.54 5.28
C GLU A 27 3.39 -2.47 5.89
N ASP A 28 2.92 -1.23 5.82
CA ASP A 28 3.41 -0.03 6.53
C ASP A 28 4.93 0.10 6.70
N ILE A 29 5.67 -0.09 5.62
CA ILE A 29 7.11 0.17 5.60
C ILE A 29 7.41 1.65 5.57
N VAL A 30 6.80 2.33 4.60
CA VAL A 30 6.92 3.77 4.37
C VAL A 30 5.79 4.20 3.42
N ARG A 31 5.36 5.44 3.58
CA ARG A 31 4.40 6.06 2.65
C ARG A 31 4.91 6.13 1.21
N SER A 32 4.04 5.91 0.22
CA SER A 32 4.49 5.66 -1.17
C SER A 32 5.12 6.85 -1.89
N ASP A 33 4.77 8.07 -1.49
CA ASP A 33 5.28 9.32 -2.05
C ASP A 33 6.61 9.76 -1.42
N MET A 34 7.04 9.11 -0.34
CA MET A 34 8.24 9.50 0.38
C MET A 34 9.50 9.19 -0.44
N PRO A 35 10.44 10.14 -0.56
CA PRO A 35 11.66 9.95 -1.32
C PRO A 35 12.56 8.85 -0.75
N SER A 36 12.38 8.48 0.52
CA SER A 36 13.11 7.41 1.21
C SER A 36 12.73 5.99 0.77
N LEU A 37 11.55 5.79 0.17
CA LEU A 37 11.06 4.45 -0.20
C LEU A 37 11.98 3.75 -1.21
N LYS A 38 12.33 4.41 -2.32
CA LYS A 38 13.16 3.80 -3.35
C LYS A 38 14.57 3.46 -2.84
N PRO A 39 15.30 4.38 -2.18
CA PRO A 39 16.59 4.06 -1.55
C PRO A 39 16.50 2.89 -0.57
N PHE A 40 15.46 2.84 0.27
CA PHE A 40 15.25 1.73 1.20
C PHE A 40 15.12 0.39 0.47
N LEU A 41 14.26 0.31 -0.56
CA LEU A 41 14.03 -0.90 -1.34
C LEU A 41 15.28 -1.35 -2.11
N LEU A 42 16.05 -0.41 -2.67
CA LEU A 42 17.30 -0.71 -3.35
C LEU A 42 18.34 -1.29 -2.38
N ALA A 43 18.48 -0.73 -1.18
CA ALA A 43 19.36 -1.27 -0.15
C ALA A 43 18.95 -2.70 0.27
N GLN A 44 17.65 -3.00 0.30
CA GLN A 44 17.19 -4.38 0.51
C GLN A 44 17.49 -5.28 -0.70
N CYS A 45 17.47 -4.78 -1.94
CA CYS A 45 17.76 -5.57 -3.14
C CYS A 45 19.23 -6.02 -3.21
N GLU A 46 20.13 -5.31 -2.52
CA GLU A 46 21.52 -5.71 -2.36
C GLU A 46 21.69 -6.89 -1.39
N ARG A 47 20.78 -7.02 -0.43
CA ARG A 47 20.82 -8.03 0.65
C ARG A 47 20.01 -9.28 0.33
N PHE A 48 18.95 -9.15 -0.46
CA PHE A 48 17.99 -10.22 -0.76
C PHE A 48 17.91 -10.52 -2.27
N LYS A 49 17.60 -11.77 -2.62
CA LYS A 49 17.42 -12.19 -4.01
C LYS A 49 16.07 -11.76 -4.57
N HIS A 50 15.02 -11.76 -3.74
CA HIS A 50 13.69 -11.28 -4.08
C HIS A 50 13.08 -10.49 -2.92
N ILE A 51 12.35 -9.44 -3.25
CA ILE A 51 11.56 -8.63 -2.31
C ILE A 51 10.11 -8.68 -2.77
N PHE A 52 9.25 -9.17 -1.89
CA PHE A 52 7.79 -9.09 -2.08
C PHE A 52 7.25 -8.02 -1.16
N TYR A 53 6.50 -7.07 -1.71
CA TYR A 53 5.94 -5.95 -0.95
C TYR A 53 4.43 -5.91 -1.10
N VAL A 54 3.74 -5.94 0.03
CA VAL A 54 2.31 -5.62 0.17
C VAL A 54 2.22 -4.30 0.93
N ALA A 55 1.45 -3.34 0.40
CA ALA A 55 1.22 -2.06 1.06
C ALA A 55 0.21 -2.21 2.21
N GLY A 56 0.40 -1.44 3.28
CA GLY A 56 -0.64 -1.22 4.29
C GLY A 56 -1.37 0.09 4.04
N ASN A 57 -2.19 0.52 4.99
CA ASN A 57 -3.00 1.75 4.86
C ASN A 57 -2.13 3.01 4.88
N HIS A 58 -1.05 3.06 5.69
CA HIS A 58 -0.16 4.23 5.75
C HIS A 58 0.51 4.53 4.42
N CYS A 59 0.68 3.52 3.56
CA CYS A 59 1.19 3.72 2.21
C CYS A 59 0.36 4.72 1.38
N PHE A 60 -0.92 4.91 1.73
CA PHE A 60 -1.89 5.75 1.01
C PHE A 60 -2.26 7.05 1.75
N TYR A 61 -1.68 7.31 2.92
CA TYR A 61 -2.00 8.49 3.73
C TYR A 61 -1.58 9.80 3.04
N GLU A 62 -2.20 10.90 3.46
CA GLU A 62 -1.95 12.28 2.99
C GLU A 62 -2.12 12.52 1.49
N GLY A 63 -2.76 11.60 0.76
CA GLY A 63 -2.86 11.69 -0.68
C GLY A 63 -4.08 10.99 -1.27
N GLU A 64 -4.07 10.88 -2.59
CA GLU A 64 -5.09 10.20 -3.37
C GLU A 64 -4.74 8.72 -3.50
N TYR A 65 -5.66 7.83 -3.12
CA TYR A 65 -5.46 6.39 -3.13
C TYR A 65 -4.95 5.89 -4.50
N GLU A 66 -5.58 6.30 -5.59
CA GLU A 66 -5.20 5.87 -6.94
C GLU A 66 -3.80 6.36 -7.34
N THR A 67 -3.43 7.57 -6.95
CA THR A 67 -2.08 8.12 -7.18
C THR A 67 -1.02 7.33 -6.42
N HIS A 68 -1.26 7.04 -5.13
CA HIS A 68 -0.35 6.23 -4.31
C HIS A 68 -0.24 4.79 -4.84
N LEU A 69 -1.37 4.19 -5.23
CA LEU A 69 -1.39 2.85 -5.82
C LEU A 69 -0.56 2.78 -7.12
N GLN A 70 -0.66 3.79 -7.99
CA GLN A 70 0.15 3.86 -9.21
C GLN A 70 1.65 3.97 -8.90
N GLN A 71 2.04 4.75 -7.90
CA GLN A 71 3.44 4.86 -7.46
C GLN A 71 3.97 3.51 -6.95
N LEU A 72 3.18 2.80 -6.14
CA LEU A 72 3.52 1.48 -5.63
C LEU A 72 3.61 0.45 -6.75
N GLN A 73 2.68 0.46 -7.71
CA GLN A 73 2.72 -0.42 -8.88
C GLN A 73 3.97 -0.17 -9.75
N ALA A 74 4.44 1.07 -9.84
CA ALA A 74 5.66 1.40 -10.57
C ALA A 74 6.93 0.79 -9.93
N LEU A 75 6.87 0.31 -8.68
CA LEU A 75 7.99 -0.38 -8.02
C LEU A 75 8.34 -1.70 -8.69
N ASP A 76 7.41 -2.36 -9.40
CA ASP A 76 7.72 -3.55 -10.20
C ASP A 76 8.81 -3.28 -11.26
N ASN A 77 8.96 -2.02 -11.67
CA ASN A 77 9.99 -1.60 -12.64
C ASN A 77 11.30 -1.14 -11.98
N LEU A 78 11.41 -1.18 -10.64
CA LEU A 78 12.59 -0.71 -9.93
C LEU A 78 13.79 -1.64 -10.19
N THR A 79 13.58 -2.95 -10.04
CA THR A 79 14.58 -3.99 -10.34
C THR A 79 13.87 -5.31 -10.66
N LEU A 80 14.55 -6.26 -11.32
CA LEU A 80 14.02 -7.62 -11.54
C LEU A 80 13.80 -8.44 -10.25
N ARG A 81 14.22 -7.93 -9.09
CA ARG A 81 14.09 -8.56 -7.76
C ARG A 81 12.90 -8.04 -6.98
N MET A 82 12.25 -6.96 -7.45
CA MET A 82 11.17 -6.29 -6.75
C MET A 82 9.82 -6.76 -7.28
N TYR A 83 8.90 -7.10 -6.37
CA TYR A 83 7.54 -7.50 -6.69
C TYR A 83 6.58 -6.78 -5.76
N PHE A 84 5.85 -5.79 -6.27
CA PHE A 84 4.73 -5.20 -5.57
C PHE A 84 3.46 -6.04 -5.80
N LEU A 85 2.93 -6.61 -4.74
CA LEU A 85 1.79 -7.52 -4.77
C LEU A 85 0.50 -6.80 -4.36
N HIS A 86 -0.37 -6.56 -5.34
CA HIS A 86 -1.72 -6.04 -5.15
C HIS A 86 -2.66 -6.79 -6.09
N SER A 87 -3.42 -7.75 -5.54
CA SER A 87 -4.17 -8.76 -6.29
C SER A 87 -3.30 -9.51 -7.33
N LYS A 88 -2.05 -9.82 -6.95
CA LYS A 88 -1.07 -10.50 -7.80
C LYS A 88 -0.54 -11.77 -7.14
N SER A 89 0.05 -12.63 -7.96
CA SER A 89 0.81 -13.77 -7.48
C SER A 89 2.15 -13.91 -8.20
N CYS A 90 3.12 -14.50 -7.53
CA CYS A 90 4.42 -14.86 -8.08
C CYS A 90 4.66 -16.36 -7.87
N PHE A 91 5.07 -17.07 -8.92
CA PHE A 91 5.41 -18.49 -8.85
C PHE A 91 6.92 -18.65 -8.81
N LEU A 92 7.42 -19.26 -7.73
CA LEU A 92 8.83 -19.49 -7.50
C LEU A 92 9.27 -20.85 -8.08
N PRO A 93 10.55 -21.00 -8.47
CA PRO A 93 11.07 -22.25 -9.05
C PRO A 93 10.93 -23.50 -8.16
N ASN A 94 10.79 -23.33 -6.85
CA ASN A 94 10.61 -24.41 -5.88
C ASN A 94 9.14 -24.84 -5.69
N ASN A 95 8.29 -24.60 -6.69
CA ASN A 95 6.86 -24.95 -6.70
C ASN A 95 6.06 -24.25 -5.57
N VAL A 96 6.48 -23.05 -5.19
CA VAL A 96 5.78 -22.20 -4.21
C VAL A 96 5.12 -21.04 -4.94
N ARG A 97 3.85 -20.78 -4.66
CA ARG A 97 3.15 -19.58 -5.11
C ARG A 97 2.99 -18.61 -3.96
N ILE A 98 3.50 -17.39 -4.13
CA ILE A 98 3.24 -16.28 -3.22
C ILE A 98 2.07 -15.49 -3.79
N LEU A 99 1.05 -15.24 -2.96
CA LEU A 99 -0.06 -14.33 -3.27
C LEU A 99 0.05 -13.15 -2.31
N GLY A 100 -0.27 -11.95 -2.80
CA GLY A 100 -0.26 -10.77 -1.96
C GLY A 100 -1.24 -9.73 -2.47
N THR A 101 -1.95 -9.13 -1.53
CA THR A 101 -2.82 -7.99 -1.77
C THR A 101 -3.06 -7.23 -0.48
N THR A 102 -3.27 -5.93 -0.59
CA THR A 102 -3.80 -5.11 0.51
C THR A 102 -5.29 -5.40 0.59
N LEU A 103 -5.77 -5.76 1.79
CA LEU A 103 -7.19 -5.94 2.06
C LEU A 103 -7.71 -4.83 2.98
N TRP A 104 -8.97 -4.48 2.82
CA TRP A 104 -9.67 -3.54 3.69
C TRP A 104 -10.75 -4.27 4.48
N SER A 105 -10.82 -3.95 5.78
CA SER A 105 -11.81 -4.58 6.66
C SER A 105 -13.23 -4.19 6.23
N HIS A 106 -14.09 -5.19 6.03
CA HIS A 106 -15.49 -4.94 5.78
C HIS A 106 -16.15 -4.30 7.01
N VAL A 107 -16.81 -3.15 6.83
CA VAL A 107 -17.50 -2.44 7.90
C VAL A 107 -19.02 -2.54 7.67
N PRO A 108 -19.77 -3.21 8.56
CA PRO A 108 -21.22 -3.28 8.49
C PRO A 108 -21.86 -1.89 8.55
N ARG A 109 -22.99 -1.73 7.86
CA ARG A 109 -23.69 -0.44 7.70
C ARG A 109 -24.04 0.21 9.03
N GLU A 110 -24.43 -0.59 10.03
CA GLU A 110 -24.75 -0.14 11.38
C GLU A 110 -23.55 0.45 12.13
N SER A 111 -22.33 0.02 11.78
CA SER A 111 -21.09 0.49 12.40
C SER A 111 -20.37 1.56 11.57
N ALA A 112 -20.74 1.76 10.30
CA ALA A 112 -20.05 2.65 9.36
C ALA A 112 -19.82 4.06 9.92
N SER A 113 -20.84 4.65 10.55
CA SER A 113 -20.74 6.00 11.13
C SER A 113 -19.75 6.08 12.30
N ARG A 114 -19.68 5.04 13.13
CA ARG A 114 -18.75 5.00 14.27
C ARG A 114 -17.33 4.78 13.78
N ILE A 115 -17.13 3.76 12.94
CA ILE A 115 -15.82 3.39 12.42
C ILE A 115 -15.22 4.51 11.57
N SER A 116 -16.00 5.16 10.70
CA SER A 116 -15.48 6.27 9.88
C SER A 116 -14.94 7.45 10.68
N ARG A 117 -15.36 7.58 11.95
CA ARG A 117 -14.87 8.60 12.89
C ARG A 117 -13.78 8.09 13.84
N SER A 118 -13.54 6.79 13.87
CA SER A 118 -12.62 6.14 14.82
C SER A 118 -11.31 5.70 14.19
N VAL A 119 -11.24 5.52 12.88
CA VAL A 119 -10.00 5.15 12.17
C VAL A 119 -9.53 6.27 11.26
N ASN A 120 -8.21 6.45 11.18
CA ASN A 120 -7.59 7.57 10.48
C ASN A 120 -7.69 7.45 8.96
N ASP A 121 -7.89 6.26 8.42
CA ASP A 121 -7.94 5.99 6.97
C ASP A 121 -8.93 6.92 6.26
N TYR A 122 -10.12 7.06 6.82
CA TYR A 122 -11.20 7.89 6.27
C TYR A 122 -10.98 9.41 6.46
N TYR A 123 -9.89 9.81 7.12
CA TYR A 123 -9.44 11.19 7.26
C TYR A 123 -8.19 11.49 6.44
N ALA A 124 -7.24 10.55 6.44
CA ALA A 124 -5.91 10.70 5.85
C ALA A 124 -5.87 10.32 4.36
N ILE A 125 -6.79 9.48 3.90
CA ILE A 125 -6.84 9.01 2.51
C ILE A 125 -7.96 9.73 1.77
N SER A 126 -7.67 10.11 0.54
CA SER A 126 -8.62 10.73 -0.38
C SER A 126 -8.72 9.97 -1.69
N MET A 127 -9.73 10.29 -2.48
CA MET A 127 -9.95 9.72 -3.81
C MET A 127 -10.66 10.72 -4.71
N MET A 128 -10.61 10.48 -6.02
CA MET A 128 -11.28 11.31 -7.02
C MET A 128 -12.66 10.75 -7.34
N LYS A 129 -13.70 11.56 -7.11
CA LYS A 129 -15.06 11.23 -7.51
C LYS A 129 -15.37 11.88 -8.87
N GLU A 130 -15.78 11.06 -9.84
CA GLU A 130 -16.37 11.58 -11.07
C GLU A 130 -17.83 11.96 -10.82
N GLU A 131 -18.13 13.25 -10.91
CA GLU A 131 -19.49 13.78 -10.88
C GLU A 131 -19.92 14.11 -12.31
N THR A 132 -21.08 13.60 -12.71
CA THR A 132 -21.71 13.98 -13.97
C THR A 132 -22.75 15.06 -13.66
N SER A 133 -22.61 16.23 -14.24
CA SER A 133 -23.58 17.33 -14.08
C SER A 133 -23.64 18.14 -15.36
N GLY A 134 -24.86 18.36 -15.89
CA GLY A 134 -25.08 19.25 -17.04
C GLY A 134 -24.35 18.85 -18.34
N GLY A 135 -24.12 17.56 -18.59
CA GLY A 135 -23.48 17.07 -19.82
C GLY A 135 -21.94 17.02 -19.80
N GLY A 136 -21.30 17.41 -18.69
CA GLY A 136 -19.85 17.29 -18.48
C GLY A 136 -19.48 16.35 -17.33
N LYS A 137 -18.28 15.75 -17.42
CA LYS A 137 -17.66 15.02 -16.31
C LYS A 137 -16.71 15.95 -15.56
N ARG A 138 -16.87 16.08 -14.25
CA ARG A 138 -15.96 16.81 -13.38
C ARG A 138 -15.41 15.86 -12.31
N LYS A 139 -14.09 15.86 -12.12
CA LYS A 139 -13.46 15.12 -11.01
C LYS A 139 -13.33 16.04 -9.79
N THR A 140 -13.83 15.60 -8.65
CA THR A 140 -13.68 16.30 -7.36
C THR A 140 -12.97 15.40 -6.36
N ARG A 141 -12.02 15.98 -5.60
CA ARG A 141 -11.33 15.25 -4.54
C ARG A 141 -12.23 15.17 -3.31
N ARG A 142 -12.38 14.00 -2.72
CA ARG A 142 -13.07 13.78 -1.45
C ARG A 142 -12.30 12.80 -0.57
N ARG A 143 -12.65 12.75 0.71
CA ARG A 143 -12.15 11.72 1.62
C ARG A 143 -12.66 10.33 1.22
N LEU A 144 -11.84 9.33 1.50
CA LEU A 144 -12.23 7.93 1.45
C LEU A 144 -13.39 7.69 2.42
N THR A 145 -14.31 6.80 2.06
CA THR A 145 -15.46 6.41 2.90
C THR A 145 -15.49 4.90 3.11
N VAL A 146 -16.27 4.48 4.11
CA VAL A 146 -16.52 3.05 4.38
C VAL A 146 -17.06 2.32 3.15
N ASP A 147 -17.97 2.96 2.41
CA ASP A 147 -18.59 2.35 1.23
C ASP A 147 -17.53 2.05 0.16
N ASP A 148 -16.56 2.94 -0.05
CA ASP A 148 -15.47 2.72 -1.00
C ASP A 148 -14.63 1.49 -0.63
N THR A 149 -14.21 1.40 0.63
CA THR A 149 -13.39 0.27 1.12
C THR A 149 -14.15 -1.04 1.13
N ASN A 150 -15.48 -1.00 1.32
CA ASN A 150 -16.34 -2.17 1.25
C ASN A 150 -16.51 -2.67 -0.19
N GLU A 151 -16.51 -1.77 -1.19
CA GLU A 151 -16.67 -2.10 -2.61
C GLU A 151 -15.40 -2.67 -3.25
N TRP A 152 -14.21 -2.33 -2.76
CA TRP A 152 -12.93 -2.74 -3.38
C TRP A 152 -12.68 -4.25 -3.43
N HIS A 153 -13.36 -5.03 -2.58
CA HIS A 153 -13.20 -6.48 -2.49
C HIS A 153 -14.53 -7.24 -2.49
N ALA A 154 -15.62 -6.57 -2.91
CA ALA A 154 -16.96 -7.15 -2.98
C ALA A 154 -17.13 -8.10 -4.19
#